data_AF-X1PF98-F1
#
_entry.id   AF-X1PF98-F1
#
_cell.length_a   1.000
_cell.length_b   1.000
_cell.length_c   1.000
_cell.angle_alpha   90.00
_cell.angle_beta   90.00
_cell.angle_gamma   90.00
#
_symmetry.space_group_name_H-M   'P 1'
#
loop_
_entity.id
_entity.type
_entity.pdbx_description
1 polymer ?
#
loop_
_entity_poly.entity_id
_entity_poly.type
_entity_poly.pdbx_seq_one_letter_code
_entity_poly.pdbx_strand_id
1 'polypeptide(L)'
;FVAGGSLWSFGAVSPDLPAQISQIADGGYATVGALASPFGTPMVASTETVSEVTSYKLAYFSGYDLTTTWKSVIIPCTFGRMRGYIDEISVLTRALGGLAEDVAGATLTIESDQATVNSTSKSITTIGKIRHTFNGFGLGGITDFRIAISLNGSTTYPCKIRSIQGRGHWVES
;
A
#
# COMPACT_ATOMS: atom_id res chain seq x y z
N PHE A 1 10.96 11.90 -13.28
CA PHE A 1 11.56 12.96 -14.11
C PHE A 1 11.54 14.28 -13.35
N VAL A 2 12.38 15.24 -13.71
CA VAL A 2 12.48 16.54 -13.05
C VAL A 2 11.73 17.59 -13.88
N ALA A 3 10.89 18.40 -13.25
CA ALA A 3 10.22 19.54 -13.89
C ALA A 3 9.95 20.65 -12.85
N GLY A 4 10.34 21.90 -13.18
CA GLY A 4 10.06 23.09 -12.36
C GLY A 4 10.59 23.02 -10.92
N GLY A 5 11.80 22.47 -10.71
CA GLY A 5 12.37 22.29 -9.36
C GLY A 5 11.77 21.12 -8.57
N SER A 6 10.84 20.38 -9.17
CA SER A 6 10.14 19.25 -8.51
C SER A 6 10.46 17.91 -9.18
N LEU A 7 10.31 16.85 -8.40
CA LEU A 7 10.51 15.46 -8.81
C LEU A 7 9.16 14.80 -9.03
N TRP A 8 8.97 14.24 -10.22
CA TRP A 8 7.71 13.68 -10.68
C TRP A 8 7.87 12.19 -11.03
N SER A 9 6.90 11.37 -10.67
CA SER A 9 6.70 10.03 -11.23
C SER A 9 5.67 10.08 -12.34
N PHE A 10 5.85 9.24 -13.35
CA PHE A 10 4.82 8.93 -14.33
C PHE A 10 4.62 7.43 -14.36
N GLY A 11 3.37 6.99 -14.29
CA GLY A 11 3.04 5.59 -14.45
C GLY A 11 1.60 5.29 -14.08
N ALA A 12 1.22 4.04 -14.30
CA ALA A 12 -0.02 3.47 -13.82
C ALA A 12 0.30 2.31 -12.88
N VAL A 13 -0.46 2.17 -11.80
CA VAL A 13 -0.30 1.04 -10.86
C VAL A 13 -0.77 -0.28 -11.49
N SER A 14 -1.62 -0.20 -12.52
CA SER A 14 -2.16 -1.33 -13.30
C SER A 14 -2.31 -0.91 -14.77
N PRO A 15 -2.19 -1.84 -15.75
CA PRO A 15 -2.49 -1.56 -17.15
C PRO A 15 -3.90 -0.98 -17.39
N ASP A 16 -4.84 -1.29 -16.49
CA ASP A 16 -6.25 -0.88 -16.60
C ASP A 16 -6.51 0.54 -16.07
N LEU A 17 -5.52 1.16 -15.40
CA LEU A 17 -5.64 2.52 -14.89
C LEU A 17 -4.92 3.50 -15.83
N PRO A 18 -5.49 4.70 -16.05
CA PRO A 18 -4.81 5.73 -16.82
C PRO A 18 -3.49 6.10 -16.13
N ALA A 19 -2.44 6.29 -16.92
CA ALA A 19 -1.16 6.74 -16.39
C ALA A 19 -1.32 8.15 -15.79
N GLN A 20 -0.82 8.31 -14.56
CA GLN A 20 -0.89 9.57 -13.83
C GLN A 20 0.51 10.13 -13.58
N ILE A 21 0.58 11.45 -13.52
CA ILE A 21 1.78 12.19 -13.11
C ILE A 21 1.57 12.61 -11.66
N SER A 22 2.48 12.20 -10.78
CA SER A 22 2.43 12.54 -9.36
C SER A 22 3.75 13.16 -8.91
N GLN A 23 3.69 14.24 -8.13
CA GLN A 23 4.88 14.80 -7.52
C GLN A 23 5.31 13.91 -6.35
N ILE A 24 6.58 13.49 -6.34
CA ILE A 24 7.15 12.60 -5.33
C ILE A 24 7.94 13.39 -4.29
N ALA A 25 8.56 14.50 -4.71
CA ALA A 25 9.33 15.37 -3.83
C ALA A 25 9.58 16.76 -4.45
N ASP A 26 9.93 17.72 -3.60
CA ASP A 26 10.56 18.98 -3.97
C ASP A 26 12.09 18.80 -3.94
N GLY A 27 12.79 19.33 -4.94
CA GLY A 27 14.25 19.30 -4.97
C GLY A 27 14.90 20.26 -3.96
N GLY A 28 14.14 21.17 -3.37
CA GLY A 28 14.55 22.01 -2.24
C GLY A 28 15.52 23.14 -2.56
N TYR A 29 15.97 23.24 -3.80
CA TYR A 29 16.75 24.35 -4.38
C TYR A 29 16.32 24.59 -5.82
N ALA A 30 16.61 25.79 -6.36
CA ALA A 30 16.13 26.24 -7.66
C ALA A 30 16.59 25.36 -8.85
N THR A 31 17.77 24.75 -8.77
CA THR A 31 18.29 23.86 -9.82
C THR A 31 18.33 22.43 -9.30
N VAL A 32 17.52 21.54 -9.89
CA VAL A 32 17.47 20.12 -9.53
C VAL A 32 18.21 19.31 -10.58
N GLY A 33 19.27 18.64 -10.14
CA GLY A 33 20.19 17.86 -10.97
C GLY A 33 19.81 16.38 -11.10
N ALA A 34 20.79 15.60 -11.59
CA ALA A 34 20.62 14.21 -12.02
C ALA A 34 19.94 13.32 -10.97
N LEU A 35 18.96 12.54 -11.44
CA LEU A 35 18.29 11.50 -10.67
C LEU A 35 19.02 10.18 -10.92
N ALA A 36 19.77 9.71 -9.94
CA ALA A 36 20.52 8.46 -10.04
C ALA A 36 19.96 7.45 -9.04
N SER A 37 19.64 6.25 -9.53
CA SER A 37 19.24 5.09 -8.72
C SER A 37 19.97 3.83 -9.20
N PRO A 38 21.31 3.81 -9.29
CA PRO A 38 22.03 2.67 -9.84
C PRO A 38 21.92 1.41 -8.96
N PHE A 39 21.71 1.53 -7.63
CA PHE A 39 21.66 0.37 -6.72
C PHE A 39 20.73 0.50 -5.49
N GLY A 40 19.71 1.37 -5.47
CA GLY A 40 18.84 1.50 -4.28
C GLY A 40 18.03 2.79 -4.21
N THR A 41 17.85 3.32 -3.00
CA THR A 41 17.09 4.56 -2.73
C THR A 41 17.50 5.69 -3.68
N PRO A 42 16.55 6.35 -4.37
CA PRO A 42 16.87 7.42 -5.30
C PRO A 42 17.62 8.54 -4.58
N MET A 43 18.66 9.08 -5.19
CA MET A 43 19.36 10.27 -4.68
C MET A 43 19.08 11.44 -5.61
N VAL A 44 18.82 12.61 -5.02
CA VAL A 44 18.62 13.85 -5.75
C VAL A 44 19.69 14.84 -5.31
N ALA A 45 20.46 15.32 -6.28
CA ALA A 45 21.35 16.45 -6.10
C ALA A 45 20.63 17.72 -6.56
N SER A 46 20.64 18.76 -5.76
CA SER A 46 20.14 20.09 -6.15
C SER A 46 21.13 21.17 -5.74
N THR A 47 21.15 22.26 -6.50
CA THR A 47 22.05 23.40 -6.30
C THR A 47 21.31 24.72 -6.36
N GLU A 48 21.81 25.68 -5.60
CA GLU A 48 21.40 27.08 -5.67
C GLU A 48 22.63 27.96 -5.57
N THR A 49 22.70 28.98 -6.41
CA THR A 49 23.73 30.03 -6.30
C THR A 49 23.06 31.31 -5.83
N VAL A 50 23.37 31.73 -4.60
CA VAL A 50 22.90 32.99 -4.02
C VAL A 50 24.12 33.87 -3.79
N SER A 51 24.17 35.02 -4.46
CA SER A 51 25.26 36.00 -4.34
C SER A 51 26.66 35.35 -4.47
N GLU A 52 26.91 34.68 -5.60
CA GLU A 52 28.17 34.01 -5.97
C GLU A 52 28.57 32.77 -5.14
N VAL A 53 27.86 32.46 -4.06
CA VAL A 53 28.07 31.23 -3.28
C VAL A 53 27.17 30.13 -3.81
N THR A 54 27.77 29.01 -4.23
CA THR A 54 27.02 27.83 -4.69
C THR A 54 26.84 26.84 -3.54
N SER A 55 25.59 26.63 -3.15
CA SER A 55 25.19 25.61 -2.18
C SER A 55 24.80 24.32 -2.90
N TYR A 56 25.16 23.17 -2.32
CA TYR A 56 24.83 21.85 -2.82
C TYR A 56 24.01 21.11 -1.76
N LYS A 57 22.89 20.49 -2.16
CA LYS A 57 22.09 19.62 -1.30
C LYS A 57 21.95 18.25 -1.93
N LEU A 58 22.27 17.23 -1.14
CA LEU A 58 21.98 15.83 -1.44
C LEU A 58 20.80 15.43 -0.58
N ALA A 59 19.62 15.27 -1.20
CA ALA A 59 18.46 14.72 -0.51
C ALA A 59 18.54 13.19 -0.55
N TYR A 60 18.71 12.59 0.63
CA TYR A 60 18.50 11.17 0.85
C TYR A 60 17.08 10.98 1.36
N PHE A 61 16.32 10.09 0.74
CA PHE A 61 15.01 9.74 1.26
C PHE A 61 15.17 8.77 2.45
N SER A 62 15.22 9.32 3.66
CA SER A 62 15.16 8.59 4.93
C SER A 62 13.90 8.94 5.72
N GLY A 63 13.57 8.13 6.73
CA GLY A 63 12.48 8.43 7.66
C GLY A 63 11.08 8.21 7.08
N TYR A 64 10.96 7.35 6.07
CA TYR A 64 9.64 6.89 5.63
C TYR A 64 8.91 6.22 6.79
N ASP A 65 7.62 6.53 6.91
CA ASP A 65 6.74 5.85 7.86
C ASP A 65 6.73 4.35 7.52
N LEU A 66 7.00 3.53 8.54
CA LEU A 66 6.94 2.08 8.42
C LEU A 66 5.49 1.60 8.47
N THR A 67 4.61 2.40 9.06
CA THR A 67 3.18 2.14 9.04
C THR A 67 2.56 2.67 7.76
N THR A 68 1.76 1.84 7.10
CA THR A 68 1.05 2.26 5.90
C THR A 68 -0.29 1.56 5.81
N THR A 69 -1.28 2.26 5.29
CA THR A 69 -2.60 1.70 5.03
C THR A 69 -2.79 1.60 3.53
N TRP A 70 -3.13 0.41 3.05
CA TRP A 70 -3.54 0.16 1.68
C TRP A 70 -5.03 -0.20 1.66
N LYS A 71 -5.76 0.30 0.66
CA LYS A 71 -7.14 -0.09 0.42
C LYS A 71 -7.28 -0.54 -1.03
N SER A 72 -8.03 -1.62 -1.26
CA SER A 72 -8.40 -2.04 -2.61
C SER A 72 -9.40 -1.06 -3.22
N VAL A 73 -9.59 -1.20 -4.53
CA VAL A 73 -10.79 -0.67 -5.19
C VAL A 73 -12.05 -1.27 -4.55
N ILE A 74 -13.17 -0.56 -4.69
CA ILE A 74 -14.47 -1.05 -4.25
C ILE A 74 -14.95 -2.08 -5.26
N ILE A 75 -15.37 -3.23 -4.76
CA ILE A 75 -15.86 -4.37 -5.53
C ILE A 75 -17.38 -4.45 -5.31
N PRO A 76 -18.20 -4.21 -6.35
CA PRO A 76 -19.64 -4.39 -6.23
C PRO A 76 -19.96 -5.88 -6.08
N CYS A 77 -20.90 -6.20 -5.19
CA CYS A 77 -21.30 -7.56 -4.84
C CYS A 77 -22.81 -7.79 -4.95
N THR A 78 -23.53 -6.84 -5.52
CA THR A 78 -24.95 -6.99 -5.83
C THR A 78 -25.17 -7.56 -7.21
N PHE A 79 -26.19 -8.41 -7.33
CA PHE A 79 -26.74 -8.83 -8.62
C PHE A 79 -28.26 -8.94 -8.51
N GLY A 80 -28.97 -7.93 -9.00
CA GLY A 80 -30.42 -7.82 -8.85
C GLY A 80 -30.82 -7.75 -7.37
N ARG A 81 -31.61 -8.74 -6.91
CA ARG A 81 -32.02 -8.88 -5.50
C ARG A 81 -31.02 -9.65 -4.63
N MET A 82 -29.97 -10.19 -5.21
CA MET A 82 -28.99 -10.97 -4.47
C MET A 82 -27.93 -10.07 -3.84
N ARG A 83 -27.57 -10.39 -2.60
CA ARG A 83 -26.45 -9.79 -1.86
C ARG A 83 -25.27 -10.74 -1.83
N GLY A 84 -24.06 -10.18 -1.85
CA GLY A 84 -22.84 -10.98 -1.74
C GLY A 84 -22.54 -11.34 -0.29
N TYR A 85 -21.87 -12.47 -0.11
CA TYR A 85 -21.30 -12.92 1.14
C TYR A 85 -19.83 -13.28 0.92
N ILE A 86 -18.98 -12.94 1.89
CA ILE A 86 -17.56 -13.25 1.85
C ILE A 86 -17.32 -14.44 2.79
N ASP A 87 -16.98 -15.58 2.20
CA ASP A 87 -16.73 -16.82 2.94
C ASP A 87 -15.30 -16.87 3.47
N GLU A 88 -14.35 -16.53 2.60
CA GLU A 88 -12.93 -16.68 2.87
C GLU A 88 -12.11 -15.59 2.20
N ILE A 89 -11.10 -15.08 2.92
CA ILE A 89 -10.00 -14.34 2.32
C ILE A 89 -8.68 -15.03 2.66
N SER A 90 -7.91 -15.31 1.61
CA SER A 90 -6.56 -15.86 1.69
C SER A 90 -5.54 -14.80 1.27
N VAL A 91 -4.63 -14.46 2.17
CA VAL A 91 -3.51 -13.54 1.94
C VAL A 91 -2.23 -14.34 1.81
N LEU A 92 -1.53 -14.16 0.70
CA LEU A 92 -0.20 -14.73 0.49
C LEU A 92 0.85 -13.67 0.78
N THR A 93 1.80 -14.01 1.64
CA THR A 93 2.94 -13.19 2.00
C THR A 93 4.23 -13.87 1.53
N ARG A 94 5.38 -13.19 1.63
CA ARG A 94 6.64 -13.91 1.83
C ARG A 94 6.65 -14.47 3.27
N ALA A 95 7.42 -15.53 3.50
CA ALA A 95 7.56 -16.09 4.85
C ALA A 95 7.90 -14.96 5.82
N LEU A 96 7.02 -14.73 6.80
CA LEU A 96 7.20 -13.66 7.77
C LEU A 96 8.43 -14.00 8.62
N GLY A 97 9.39 -13.08 8.67
CA GLY A 97 10.52 -13.17 9.59
C GLY A 97 10.19 -12.53 10.94
N GLY A 98 11.18 -12.48 11.81
CA GLY A 98 11.12 -11.72 13.07
C GLY A 98 11.25 -12.57 14.32
N LEU A 99 11.60 -11.88 15.40
CA LEU A 99 11.40 -12.32 16.79
C LEU A 99 10.04 -11.79 17.26
N ALA A 100 9.46 -12.35 18.32
CA ALA A 100 8.10 -12.04 18.78
C ALA A 100 7.80 -10.53 18.98
N GLU A 101 8.84 -9.72 19.19
CA GLU A 101 8.77 -8.28 19.45
C GLU A 101 8.96 -7.37 18.20
N ASP A 102 9.42 -7.92 17.07
CA ASP A 102 9.63 -7.20 15.78
C ASP A 102 9.06 -8.01 14.61
N VAL A 103 7.84 -8.53 14.80
CA VAL A 103 7.11 -9.15 13.71
C VAL A 103 6.44 -8.04 12.90
N ALA A 104 6.97 -7.71 11.73
CA ALA A 104 6.21 -6.90 10.80
C ALA A 104 4.92 -7.64 10.47
N GLY A 105 3.81 -7.00 10.83
CA GLY A 105 2.49 -7.57 10.74
C GLY A 105 1.64 -6.81 9.74
N ALA A 106 0.58 -7.45 9.30
CA ALA A 106 -0.50 -6.76 8.64
C ALA A 106 -1.81 -7.03 9.39
N THR A 107 -2.70 -6.06 9.42
CA THR A 107 -4.09 -6.25 9.85
C THR A 107 -4.96 -6.12 8.63
N LEU A 108 -5.79 -7.14 8.39
CA LEU A 108 -6.79 -7.16 7.33
C LEU A 108 -8.16 -6.83 7.91
N THR A 109 -8.83 -5.87 7.28
CA THR A 109 -10.22 -5.51 7.51
C THR A 109 -10.96 -5.45 6.18
N ILE A 110 -12.27 -5.66 6.22
CA ILE A 110 -13.17 -5.48 5.10
C ILE A 110 -14.08 -4.32 5.47
N GLU A 111 -14.13 -3.32 4.59
CA GLU A 111 -15.10 -2.24 4.69
C GLU A 111 -16.21 -2.54 3.68
N SER A 112 -17.46 -2.63 4.13
CA SER A 112 -18.61 -2.95 3.28
C SER A 112 -19.66 -1.85 3.29
N ASP A 113 -20.53 -1.90 2.28
CA ASP A 113 -21.68 -1.01 2.12
C ASP A 113 -21.24 0.46 2.22
N GLN A 114 -20.32 0.83 1.32
CA GLN A 114 -19.74 2.17 1.24
C GLN A 114 -18.99 2.58 2.51
N ALA A 115 -18.31 1.62 3.14
CA ALA A 115 -17.57 1.77 4.40
C ALA A 115 -18.44 2.14 5.62
N THR A 116 -19.75 1.86 5.55
CA THR A 116 -20.66 2.01 6.70
C THR A 116 -20.45 0.90 7.73
N VAL A 117 -20.04 -0.29 7.28
CA VAL A 117 -19.82 -1.46 8.13
C VAL A 117 -18.37 -1.93 7.98
N ASN A 118 -17.71 -2.20 9.10
CA ASN A 118 -16.37 -2.79 9.14
C ASN A 118 -16.43 -4.21 9.67
N SER A 119 -15.70 -5.12 9.04
CA SER A 119 -15.54 -6.48 9.54
C SER A 119 -14.67 -6.53 10.79
N THR A 120 -14.72 -7.66 11.49
CA THR A 120 -13.71 -8.00 12.50
C THR A 120 -12.32 -8.04 11.86
N SER A 121 -11.37 -7.32 12.45
CA SER A 121 -9.96 -7.31 12.03
C SER A 121 -9.30 -8.68 12.18
N LYS A 122 -8.45 -9.06 11.21
CA LYS A 122 -7.68 -10.30 11.22
C LYS A 122 -6.19 -10.01 11.13
N SER A 123 -5.39 -10.64 11.99
CA SER A 123 -3.95 -10.41 12.07
C SER A 123 -3.15 -11.37 11.19
N ILE A 124 -2.17 -10.82 10.48
CA ILE A 124 -1.19 -11.51 9.65
C ILE A 124 0.17 -11.32 10.33
N THR A 125 0.45 -12.16 11.32
CA THR A 125 1.65 -12.05 12.18
C THR A 125 2.35 -13.38 12.44
N THR A 126 1.88 -14.49 11.85
CA THR A 126 2.49 -15.80 12.11
C THR A 126 3.83 -15.95 11.38
N ILE A 127 4.92 -16.00 12.14
CA ILE A 127 6.29 -16.22 11.65
C ILE A 127 6.36 -17.51 10.81
N GLY A 128 7.15 -17.49 9.73
CA GLY A 128 7.37 -18.62 8.83
C GLY A 128 6.18 -18.97 7.94
N LYS A 129 4.99 -18.41 8.21
CA LYS A 129 3.79 -18.66 7.41
C LYS A 129 3.80 -17.80 6.15
N ILE A 130 3.38 -18.41 5.04
CA ILE A 130 3.32 -17.81 3.71
C ILE A 130 1.87 -17.59 3.27
N ARG A 131 0.92 -18.36 3.82
CA ARG A 131 -0.51 -18.28 3.50
C ARG A 131 -1.32 -18.07 4.76
N HIS A 132 -2.11 -17.00 4.79
CA HIS A 132 -2.99 -16.66 5.89
C HIS A 132 -4.43 -16.70 5.38
N THR A 133 -5.18 -17.70 5.82
CA THR A 133 -6.58 -17.89 5.43
C THR A 133 -7.46 -17.49 6.59
N PHE A 134 -8.43 -16.62 6.30
CA PHE A 134 -9.35 -16.08 7.27
C PHE A 134 -10.79 -16.29 6.81
N ASN A 135 -11.62 -16.65 7.77
CA ASN A 135 -13.06 -16.78 7.64
C ASN A 135 -13.74 -16.06 8.82
N GLY A 136 -15.07 -15.98 8.77
CA GLY A 136 -15.86 -15.39 9.85
C GLY A 136 -15.50 -13.92 10.08
N PHE A 137 -15.80 -13.09 9.09
CA PHE A 137 -15.59 -11.63 9.14
C PHE A 137 -16.69 -10.88 9.89
N GLY A 138 -17.77 -11.58 10.29
CA GLY A 138 -18.90 -10.97 11.00
C GLY A 138 -19.76 -10.07 10.13
N LEU A 139 -19.64 -10.17 8.80
CA LEU A 139 -20.44 -9.42 7.86
C LEU A 139 -21.69 -10.21 7.46
N GLY A 140 -22.82 -9.51 7.33
CA GLY A 140 -24.03 -10.05 6.71
C GLY A 140 -23.97 -9.97 5.18
N GLY A 141 -25.13 -9.99 4.53
CA GLY A 141 -25.22 -9.79 3.08
C GLY A 141 -24.87 -8.35 2.71
N ILE A 142 -23.82 -8.20 1.91
CA ILE A 142 -23.21 -6.92 1.54
C ILE A 142 -23.54 -6.54 0.09
N THR A 143 -23.54 -5.24 -0.16
CA THR A 143 -23.78 -4.67 -1.50
C THR A 143 -22.50 -4.34 -2.26
N ASP A 144 -21.47 -3.91 -1.54
CA ASP A 144 -20.12 -3.70 -2.02
C ASP A 144 -19.12 -3.94 -0.87
N PHE A 145 -17.86 -4.16 -1.22
CA PHE A 145 -16.79 -4.17 -0.25
C PHE A 145 -15.46 -3.68 -0.82
N ARG A 146 -14.55 -3.32 0.07
CA ARG A 146 -13.12 -3.21 -0.22
C ARG A 146 -12.31 -3.84 0.90
N ILE A 147 -11.13 -4.33 0.54
CA ILE A 147 -10.16 -4.87 1.48
C ILE A 147 -9.27 -3.71 1.93
N ALA A 148 -9.16 -3.52 3.24
CA ALA A 148 -8.22 -2.60 3.85
C ALA A 148 -7.14 -3.39 4.58
N ILE A 149 -5.88 -3.01 4.35
CA ILE A 149 -4.71 -3.57 5.00
C ILE A 149 -4.00 -2.44 5.73
N SER A 150 -3.80 -2.62 7.03
CA SER A 150 -2.89 -1.79 7.81
C SER A 150 -1.59 -2.57 8.02
N LEU A 151 -0.50 -2.12 7.41
CA LEU A 151 0.84 -2.68 7.61
C LEU A 151 1.48 -2.01 8.83
N ASN A 152 1.99 -2.83 9.74
CA ASN A 152 2.94 -2.42 10.76
C ASN A 152 4.33 -2.82 10.27
N GLY A 153 5.06 -1.87 9.68
CA GLY A 153 6.31 -2.16 8.99
C GLY A 153 7.47 -2.42 9.93
N SER A 154 8.44 -3.19 9.42
CA SER A 154 9.77 -3.37 10.00
C SER A 154 10.78 -3.17 8.88
N THR A 155 11.86 -2.45 9.15
CA THR A 155 13.00 -2.34 8.23
C THR A 155 13.77 -3.66 8.12
N THR A 156 13.69 -4.50 9.16
CA THR A 156 14.44 -5.75 9.27
C THR A 156 13.66 -6.91 8.67
N TYR A 157 12.36 -7.01 8.99
CA TYR A 157 11.53 -8.16 8.61
C TYR A 157 10.22 -7.75 7.91
N PRO A 158 10.24 -7.04 6.77
CA PRO A 158 9.04 -6.46 6.18
C PRO A 158 7.95 -7.48 5.79
N CYS A 159 6.69 -7.16 6.11
CA CYS A 159 5.52 -7.94 5.69
C CYS A 159 5.21 -7.71 4.21
N LYS A 160 5.79 -8.53 3.32
CA LYS A 160 5.60 -8.42 1.87
C LYS A 160 4.39 -9.22 1.42
N ILE A 161 3.26 -8.55 1.20
CA ILE A 161 2.05 -9.13 0.61
C ILE A 161 2.29 -9.38 -0.89
N ARG A 162 1.99 -10.59 -1.36
CA ARG A 162 2.14 -11.02 -2.76
C ARG A 162 0.81 -11.06 -3.49
N SER A 163 -0.23 -11.56 -2.82
CA SER A 163 -1.58 -11.60 -3.39
C SER A 163 -2.62 -11.70 -2.27
N ILE A 164 -3.81 -11.20 -2.59
CA ILE A 164 -4.99 -11.33 -1.75
C ILE A 164 -6.07 -11.96 -2.63
N GLN A 165 -6.69 -13.02 -2.15
CA GLN A 165 -7.72 -13.77 -2.87
C GLN A 165 -8.95 -13.87 -1.98
N GLY A 166 -10.09 -13.39 -2.48
CA GLY A 166 -11.39 -13.52 -1.82
C GLY A 166 -12.23 -14.62 -2.48
N ARG A 167 -13.00 -15.34 -1.68
CA ARG A 167 -14.05 -16.25 -2.12
C ARG A 167 -15.35 -15.91 -1.42
N GLY A 168 -16.44 -16.05 -2.14
CA GLY A 168 -17.76 -15.69 -1.68
C GLY A 168 -18.84 -16.29 -2.56
N HIS A 169 -20.08 -16.07 -2.16
CA HIS A 169 -21.27 -16.49 -2.88
C HIS A 169 -22.37 -15.43 -2.80
N TRP A 170 -23.43 -15.60 -3.59
CA TRP A 170 -24.61 -14.74 -3.56
C TRP A 170 -25.76 -15.44 -2.84
N VAL A 171 -26.53 -14.67 -2.08
CA VAL A 171 -27.76 -15.12 -1.42
C VAL A 171 -28.88 -14.15 -1.75
N GLU A 172 -30.04 -14.68 -2.08
CA GLU A 172 -31.24 -13.89 -2.35
C GLU A 172 -31.81 -13.30 -1.04
N SER A 173 -32.09 -12.00 -1.05
CA SER A 173 -32.75 -11.30 0.07
C SER A 173 -34.26 -11.18 -0.09
#